data_AF-A0A3R7P9H8-F1
#
_entry.id   AF-A0A3R7P9H8-F1
#
_cell.length_a   1.000
_cell.length_b   1.000
_cell.length_c   1.000
_cell.angle_alpha   90.00
_cell.angle_beta   90.00
_cell.angle_gamma   90.00
#
_symmetry.space_group_name_H-M   'P 1'
#
loop_
_entity.id
_entity.type
_entity.pdbx_description
1 polymer ?
#
loop_
_entity_poly.entity_id
_entity_poly.type
_entity_poly.pdbx_seq_one_letter_code
_entity_poly.pdbx_strand_id
1 'polypeptide(L)'
;MVRVTVVGGGVNAIGSALALLQRAPECQVTVISKDFSDGAAGFWGPYLNPHTPEEKILRWSQETWDLFLGWVRAGQQKGVSLVPGSCVGRSEVPLEFWHKIPIGYRTLTQEECAIYGPDYCSGYSFTSIVAEPSHFLPRLMNELRDRGVVFKKQRLTSLEEAAAHADLVLNCTGLGAYDLVPDHNVYPCRGQVMRVGGAEEMVCDWRLTR
;
A
#
# COMPACT_ATOMS: atom_id res chain seq x y z
N MET A 1 0.22 -31.63 -1.92
CA MET A 1 0.35 -30.21 -2.33
C MET A 1 -0.64 -29.42 -1.51
N VAL A 2 -0.20 -28.41 -0.75
CA VAL A 2 -1.10 -27.63 0.11
C VAL A 2 -1.93 -26.68 -0.76
N ARG A 3 -3.25 -26.73 -0.62
CA ARG A 3 -4.21 -25.87 -1.32
C ARG A 3 -4.54 -24.67 -0.43
N VAL A 4 -4.29 -23.48 -0.94
CA VAL A 4 -4.52 -22.23 -0.20
C VAL A 4 -5.55 -21.39 -0.93
N THR A 5 -6.62 -21.03 -0.24
CA THR A 5 -7.59 -20.04 -0.74
C THR A 5 -7.28 -18.69 -0.11
N VAL A 6 -7.01 -17.68 -0.92
CA VAL A 6 -6.89 -16.28 -0.49
C VAL A 6 -8.21 -15.56 -0.77
N VAL A 7 -8.82 -14.99 0.25
CA VAL A 7 -10.11 -14.29 0.12
C VAL A 7 -9.87 -12.78 0.13
N GLY A 8 -10.17 -12.12 -0.98
CA GLY A 8 -9.95 -10.69 -1.20
C GLY A 8 -9.27 -10.41 -2.54
N GLY A 9 -9.53 -9.24 -3.12
CA GLY A 9 -9.04 -8.84 -4.45
C GLY A 9 -8.19 -7.57 -4.45
N GLY A 10 -7.80 -7.07 -3.27
CA GLY A 10 -6.95 -5.89 -3.11
C GLY A 10 -5.48 -6.25 -2.85
N VAL A 11 -4.66 -5.21 -2.60
CA VAL A 11 -3.20 -5.34 -2.44
C VAL A 11 -2.78 -6.34 -1.37
N ASN A 12 -3.50 -6.44 -0.24
CA ASN A 12 -3.18 -7.40 0.82
C ASN A 12 -3.32 -8.85 0.35
N ALA A 13 -4.36 -9.16 -0.44
CA ALA A 13 -4.57 -10.50 -0.97
C ALA A 13 -3.51 -10.86 -2.02
N ILE A 14 -3.25 -9.95 -2.96
CA ILE A 14 -2.27 -10.14 -4.03
C ILE A 14 -0.84 -10.22 -3.48
N GLY A 15 -0.49 -9.34 -2.55
CA GLY A 15 0.79 -9.36 -1.84
C GLY A 15 0.99 -10.64 -1.02
N SER A 16 -0.06 -11.10 -0.32
CA SER A 16 -0.01 -12.34 0.45
C SER A 16 0.17 -13.58 -0.46
N ALA A 17 -0.55 -13.65 -1.59
CA ALA A 17 -0.37 -14.73 -2.56
C ALA A 17 1.05 -14.74 -3.16
N LEU A 18 1.60 -13.56 -3.47
CA LEU A 18 2.97 -13.43 -3.95
C LEU A 18 4.00 -13.89 -2.91
N ALA A 19 3.87 -13.41 -1.68
CA ALA A 19 4.77 -13.75 -0.57
C ALA A 19 4.70 -15.25 -0.21
N LEU A 20 3.50 -15.84 -0.26
CA LEU A 20 3.29 -17.27 -0.07
C LEU A 20 4.05 -18.06 -1.12
N LEU A 21 3.83 -17.79 -2.40
CA LEU A 21 4.48 -18.53 -3.48
C LEU A 21 6.00 -18.28 -3.54
N GLN A 22 6.51 -17.17 -3.01
CA GLN A 22 7.95 -16.96 -2.87
C GLN A 22 8.59 -17.89 -1.83
N ARG A 23 7.84 -18.27 -0.78
CA ARG A 23 8.33 -19.11 0.32
C ARG A 23 7.96 -20.59 0.17
N ALA A 24 6.82 -20.87 -0.47
CA ALA A 24 6.27 -22.20 -0.70
C ALA A 24 5.76 -22.26 -2.16
N PRO A 25 6.68 -22.36 -3.14
CA PRO A 25 6.33 -22.34 -4.57
C PRO A 25 5.47 -23.52 -5.02
N GLU A 26 5.42 -24.59 -4.24
CA GLU A 26 4.60 -25.77 -4.45
C GLU A 26 3.14 -25.61 -4.01
N CYS A 27 2.76 -24.52 -3.34
CA CYS A 27 1.35 -24.33 -2.96
C CYS A 27 0.45 -24.13 -4.19
N GLN A 28 -0.73 -24.75 -4.18
CA GLN A 28 -1.78 -24.45 -5.15
C GLN A 28 -2.64 -23.31 -4.60
N VAL A 29 -2.55 -22.13 -5.22
CA VAL A 29 -3.23 -20.92 -4.73
C VAL A 29 -4.43 -20.57 -5.58
N THR A 30 -5.57 -20.34 -4.94
CA THR A 30 -6.77 -19.75 -5.56
C THR A 30 -7.08 -18.43 -4.86
N VAL A 31 -7.23 -17.35 -5.61
CA VAL A 31 -7.68 -16.05 -5.10
C VAL A 31 -9.16 -15.87 -5.44
N ILE A 32 -10.00 -15.66 -4.43
CA ILE A 32 -11.44 -15.47 -4.57
C ILE A 32 -11.81 -14.07 -4.08
N SER A 33 -12.51 -13.30 -4.92
CA SER A 33 -13.03 -11.99 -4.51
C SER A 33 -14.29 -11.62 -5.28
N LYS A 34 -15.17 -10.83 -4.65
CA LYS A 34 -16.31 -10.19 -5.33
C LYS A 34 -15.81 -9.25 -6.42
N ASP A 35 -14.79 -8.46 -6.12
CA ASP A 35 -14.20 -7.46 -7.02
C ASP A 35 -12.67 -7.42 -6.86
N PHE A 36 -11.98 -7.02 -7.92
CA PHE A 36 -10.54 -6.76 -7.93
C PHE A 36 -10.37 -5.29 -8.25
N SER A 37 -10.13 -4.47 -7.24
CA SER A 37 -10.09 -3.02 -7.37
C SER A 37 -9.01 -2.41 -6.51
N ASP A 38 -8.63 -1.20 -6.89
CA ASP A 38 -7.77 -0.32 -6.14
C ASP A 38 -8.35 1.09 -6.20
N GLY A 39 -8.34 1.79 -5.07
CA GLY A 39 -8.81 3.17 -4.91
C GLY A 39 -7.79 4.05 -4.17
N ALA A 40 -6.58 3.53 -3.94
CA ALA A 40 -5.52 4.26 -3.26
C ALA A 40 -4.89 5.31 -4.19
N ALA A 41 -4.12 6.25 -3.60
CA ALA A 41 -3.25 7.13 -4.37
C ALA A 41 -1.92 6.43 -4.78
N GLY A 42 -1.56 5.34 -4.10
CA GLY A 42 -0.34 4.56 -4.38
C GLY A 42 0.94 5.09 -3.72
N PHE A 43 0.87 6.22 -3.01
CA PHE A 43 2.04 6.81 -2.36
C PHE A 43 2.52 5.99 -1.15
N TRP A 44 3.83 5.73 -1.08
CA TRP A 44 4.46 5.18 0.11
C TRP A 44 4.62 6.29 1.15
N GLY A 45 3.78 6.24 2.19
CA GLY A 45 3.80 7.17 3.32
C GLY A 45 3.12 6.53 4.53
N PRO A 46 3.89 5.96 5.47
CA PRO A 46 3.33 5.32 6.66
C PRO A 46 2.61 6.32 7.57
N TYR A 47 1.57 5.86 8.25
CA TYR A 47 0.87 6.64 9.27
C TYR A 47 0.82 5.84 10.58
N LEU A 48 0.73 6.56 11.70
CA LEU A 48 0.56 5.93 13.01
C LEU A 48 -0.84 5.32 13.12
N ASN A 49 -0.89 4.08 13.61
CA ASN A 49 -2.12 3.41 14.01
C ASN A 49 -2.09 3.26 15.54
N PRO A 50 -3.04 3.85 16.29
CA PRO A 50 -3.04 3.80 17.77
C PRO A 50 -2.98 2.40 18.37
N HIS A 51 -3.44 1.38 17.62
CA HIS A 51 -3.50 0.00 18.08
C HIS A 51 -2.37 -0.88 17.53
N THR A 52 -1.43 -0.32 16.77
CA THR A 52 -0.27 -1.03 16.25
C THR A 52 1.01 -0.41 16.80
N PRO A 53 1.90 -1.18 17.46
CA PRO A 53 3.18 -0.67 17.93
C PRO A 53 3.99 -0.03 16.79
N GLU A 54 4.54 1.17 17.03
CA GLU A 54 5.31 1.93 16.05
C GLU A 54 6.45 1.11 15.41
N GLU A 55 7.17 0.34 16.22
CA GLU A 55 8.24 -0.55 15.76
C GLU A 55 7.77 -1.52 14.66
N LYS A 56 6.55 -2.06 14.78
CA LYS A 56 5.99 -2.96 13.76
C LYS A 56 5.65 -2.21 12.48
N ILE A 57 5.07 -1.01 12.60
CA ILE A 57 4.77 -0.15 11.45
C ILE A 57 6.05 0.20 10.71
N LEU A 58 7.09 0.64 11.43
CA LEU A 58 8.40 0.95 10.87
C LEU A 58 9.01 -0.26 10.17
N ARG A 59 9.01 -1.44 10.82
CA ARG A 59 9.56 -2.66 10.23
C ARG A 59 8.85 -3.05 8.93
N TRP A 60 7.52 -3.10 8.90
CA TRP A 60 6.78 -3.45 7.69
C TRP A 60 6.96 -2.41 6.59
N SER A 61 7.05 -1.13 6.98
CA SER A 61 7.30 -0.03 6.06
C SER A 61 8.68 -0.17 5.41
N GLN A 62 9.73 -0.44 6.20
CA GLN A 62 11.09 -0.69 5.73
C GLN A 62 11.16 -1.92 4.82
N GLU A 63 10.55 -3.04 5.21
CA GLU A 63 10.52 -4.26 4.37
C GLU A 63 9.85 -4.02 3.01
N THR A 64 8.73 -3.27 3.01
CA THR A 64 8.04 -2.89 1.77
C THR A 64 8.89 -1.94 0.92
N TRP A 65 9.53 -0.96 1.56
CA TRP A 65 10.44 -0.02 0.91
C TRP A 65 11.59 -0.74 0.21
N ASP A 66 12.28 -1.63 0.93
CA ASP A 66 13.43 -2.37 0.40
C ASP A 66 13.04 -3.27 -0.77
N LEU A 67 11.87 -3.92 -0.69
CA LEU A 67 11.32 -4.73 -1.77
C LEU A 67 11.07 -3.88 -3.02
N PHE A 68 10.36 -2.76 -2.86
CA PHE A 68 9.98 -1.89 -3.97
C PHE A 68 11.20 -1.20 -4.60
N LEU A 69 12.11 -0.71 -3.78
CA LEU A 69 13.38 -0.13 -4.23
C LEU A 69 14.24 -1.18 -4.96
N GLY A 70 14.25 -2.43 -4.48
CA GLY A 70 14.88 -3.55 -5.16
C GLY A 70 14.32 -3.79 -6.57
N TRP A 71 12.99 -3.77 -6.72
CA TRP A 71 12.34 -3.86 -8.03
C TRP A 71 12.73 -2.72 -8.96
N VAL A 72 12.71 -1.48 -8.47
CA VAL A 72 13.10 -0.30 -9.25
C VAL A 72 14.56 -0.40 -9.70
N ARG A 73 15.49 -0.75 -8.79
CA ARG A 73 16.92 -0.92 -9.11
C ARG A 73 17.18 -2.03 -10.11
N ALA A 74 16.39 -3.10 -10.07
CA ALA A 74 16.46 -4.20 -11.02
C ALA A 74 15.75 -3.90 -12.36
N GLY A 75 15.21 -2.69 -12.54
CA GLY A 75 14.48 -2.30 -13.76
C GLY A 75 13.15 -3.02 -13.95
N GLN A 76 12.60 -3.64 -12.89
CA GLN A 76 11.37 -4.41 -12.97
C GLN A 76 10.18 -3.49 -13.17
N GLN A 77 9.45 -3.74 -14.27
CA GLN A 77 8.28 -2.96 -14.62
C GLN A 77 7.06 -3.46 -13.83
N LYS A 78 7.00 -3.17 -12.53
CA LYS A 78 5.88 -3.55 -11.64
C LYS A 78 4.90 -2.41 -11.33
N GLY A 79 4.99 -1.25 -12.00
CA GLY A 79 4.14 -0.09 -11.68
C GLY A 79 4.60 0.65 -10.43
N VAL A 80 5.89 0.55 -10.11
CA VAL A 80 6.54 1.19 -8.96
C VAL A 80 7.59 2.16 -9.50
N SER A 81 7.58 3.40 -9.01
CA SER A 81 8.52 4.45 -9.43
C SER A 81 9.00 5.28 -8.24
N LEU A 82 10.19 5.88 -8.37
CA LEU A 82 10.68 6.88 -7.45
C LEU A 82 10.13 8.25 -7.84
N VAL A 83 9.64 9.00 -6.85
CA VAL A 83 9.02 10.32 -7.06
C VAL A 83 9.55 11.27 -5.98
N PRO A 84 10.05 12.47 -6.35
CA PRO A 84 10.40 13.50 -5.38
C PRO A 84 9.14 13.99 -4.66
N GLY A 85 9.31 14.35 -3.39
CA GLY A 85 8.23 14.75 -2.53
C GLY A 85 8.63 15.82 -1.54
N SER A 86 7.71 16.74 -1.28
CA SER A 86 7.87 17.78 -0.27
C SER A 86 6.61 17.93 0.58
N CYS A 87 6.79 18.17 1.86
CA CYS A 87 5.72 18.47 2.81
C CYS A 87 6.02 19.84 3.43
N VAL A 88 5.11 20.78 3.29
CA VAL A 88 5.28 22.18 3.72
C VAL A 88 4.13 22.63 4.59
N GLY A 89 4.42 23.44 5.60
CA GLY A 89 3.45 23.95 6.55
C GLY A 89 3.62 25.45 6.81
N ARG A 90 2.52 26.08 7.24
CA ARG A 90 2.47 27.48 7.70
C ARG A 90 2.88 27.64 9.17
N SER A 91 3.24 26.53 9.80
CA SER A 91 3.83 26.46 11.14
C SER A 91 4.83 25.30 11.16
N GLU A 92 5.50 25.09 12.29
CA GLU A 92 6.48 24.01 12.48
C GLU A 92 5.92 22.66 12.04
N VAL A 93 6.59 22.03 11.08
CA VAL A 93 6.29 20.69 10.59
C VAL A 93 7.25 19.71 11.27
N PRO A 94 6.75 18.78 12.10
CA PRO A 94 7.61 17.79 12.75
C PRO A 94 8.16 16.81 11.73
N LEU A 95 9.37 16.29 12.01
CA LEU A 95 9.90 15.16 11.25
C LEU A 95 8.99 13.94 11.43
N GLU A 96 8.78 13.22 10.34
CA GLU A 96 8.01 11.98 10.37
C GLU A 96 8.76 10.88 11.11
N PHE A 97 8.06 10.00 11.82
CA PHE A 97 8.69 8.90 12.56
C PHE A 97 9.48 7.95 11.62
N TRP A 98 9.09 7.88 10.35
CA TRP A 98 9.73 7.09 9.29
C TRP A 98 10.78 7.88 8.47
N HIS A 99 11.20 9.08 8.88
CA HIS A 99 12.10 9.96 8.11
C HIS A 99 13.42 9.31 7.66
N LYS A 100 13.87 8.23 8.32
CA LYS A 100 15.12 7.53 7.99
C LYS A 100 15.00 6.53 6.83
N ILE A 101 13.78 6.22 6.37
CA ILE A 101 13.54 5.19 5.36
C ILE A 101 13.71 5.76 3.94
N PRO A 102 13.07 6.89 3.56
CA PRO A 102 13.16 7.40 2.20
C PRO A 102 14.53 7.96 1.83
N ILE A 103 14.78 8.07 0.54
CA ILE A 103 16.05 8.60 0.03
C ILE A 103 16.10 10.11 0.25
N GLY A 104 17.18 10.59 0.88
CA GLY A 104 17.50 12.02 0.93
C GLY A 104 16.55 12.86 1.78
N TYR A 105 15.93 12.27 2.81
CA TYR A 105 15.05 13.01 3.72
C TYR A 105 15.82 14.13 4.43
N ARG A 106 15.34 15.37 4.29
CA ARG A 106 15.93 16.57 4.90
C ARG A 106 14.87 17.62 5.19
N THR A 107 15.16 18.50 6.14
CA THR A 107 14.39 19.72 6.36
C THR A 107 14.62 20.72 5.24
N LEU A 108 13.58 21.48 4.91
CA LEU A 108 13.66 22.60 3.97
C LEU A 108 14.11 23.87 4.69
N THR A 109 14.86 24.74 4.00
CA THR A 109 15.13 26.10 4.49
C THR A 109 13.88 26.98 4.35
N GLN A 110 13.90 28.16 4.98
CA GLN A 110 12.81 29.11 4.85
C GLN A 110 12.64 29.59 3.39
N GLU A 111 13.74 29.77 2.67
CA GLU A 111 13.74 30.16 1.25
C GLU A 111 13.14 29.07 0.36
N GLU A 112 13.44 27.79 0.65
CA GLU A 112 12.84 26.66 -0.07
C GLU A 112 11.33 26.55 0.20
N CYS A 113 10.89 26.78 1.44
CA CYS A 113 9.47 26.78 1.79
C CYS A 113 8.71 27.91 1.08
N ALA A 114 9.31 29.09 0.95
CA ALA A 114 8.70 30.27 0.34
C ALA A 114 8.34 30.07 -1.14
N ILE A 115 8.94 29.08 -1.84
CA ILE A 115 8.59 28.71 -3.22
C ILE A 115 7.14 28.24 -3.33
N TYR A 116 6.60 27.60 -2.28
CA TYR A 116 5.23 27.09 -2.25
C TYR A 116 4.20 28.17 -1.86
N GLY A 117 4.66 29.33 -1.40
CA GLY A 117 3.83 30.49 -1.04
C GLY A 117 4.41 31.26 0.15
N PRO A 118 4.03 32.54 0.32
CA PRO A 118 4.65 33.45 1.29
C PRO A 118 4.43 33.04 2.75
N ASP A 119 3.38 32.24 3.03
CA ASP A 119 3.01 31.83 4.38
C ASP A 119 3.67 30.50 4.82
N TYR A 120 4.34 29.78 3.91
CA TYR A 120 5.00 28.52 4.24
C TYR A 120 6.37 28.78 4.85
N CYS A 121 6.63 28.24 6.04
CA CYS A 121 7.82 28.56 6.84
C CYS A 121 8.58 27.34 7.37
N SER A 122 8.04 26.13 7.20
CA SER A 122 8.65 24.89 7.68
C SER A 122 8.24 23.73 6.77
N GLY A 123 9.10 22.73 6.65
CA GLY A 123 8.82 21.56 5.83
C GLY A 123 10.01 20.60 5.70
N TYR A 124 9.80 19.53 4.95
CA TYR A 124 10.81 18.54 4.61
C TYR A 124 10.64 18.06 3.17
N SER A 125 11.74 17.61 2.57
CA SER A 125 11.78 17.02 1.23
C SER A 125 12.50 15.67 1.23
N PHE A 126 12.10 14.78 0.34
CA PHE A 126 12.63 13.43 0.20
C PHE A 126 12.26 12.83 -1.16
N THR A 127 12.92 11.76 -1.56
CA THR A 127 12.47 10.92 -2.69
C THR A 127 11.81 9.67 -2.12
N SER A 128 10.55 9.47 -2.46
CA SER A 128 9.75 8.32 -2.03
C SER A 128 9.34 7.44 -3.21
N ILE A 129 8.48 6.47 -2.97
CA ILE A 129 8.00 5.50 -3.94
C ILE A 129 6.50 5.70 -4.16
N VAL A 130 6.08 5.60 -5.42
CA VAL A 130 4.67 5.45 -5.80
C VAL A 130 4.49 4.07 -6.42
N ALA A 131 3.59 3.28 -5.86
CA ALA A 131 3.06 2.07 -6.48
C ALA A 131 1.73 2.42 -7.14
N GLU A 132 1.75 2.72 -8.45
CA GLU A 132 0.58 3.23 -9.16
C GLU A 132 -0.50 2.14 -9.28
N PRO A 133 -1.66 2.28 -8.64
CA PRO A 133 -2.75 1.29 -8.61
C PRO A 133 -3.11 0.65 -9.96
N SER A 134 -3.23 1.51 -10.97
CA SER A 134 -3.64 1.17 -12.35
C SER A 134 -2.68 0.19 -13.03
N HIS A 135 -1.43 0.13 -12.56
CA HIS A 135 -0.38 -0.71 -13.12
C HIS A 135 0.10 -1.76 -12.12
N PHE A 136 0.25 -1.38 -10.86
CA PHE A 136 0.78 -2.21 -9.79
C PHE A 136 -0.02 -3.50 -9.61
N LEU A 137 -1.30 -3.37 -9.31
CA LEU A 137 -2.14 -4.53 -9.02
C LEU A 137 -2.30 -5.44 -10.24
N PRO A 138 -2.62 -4.93 -11.47
CA PRO A 138 -2.74 -5.79 -12.64
C PRO A 138 -1.45 -6.54 -13.00
N ARG A 139 -0.27 -5.90 -12.85
CA ARG A 139 1.02 -6.53 -13.16
C ARG A 139 1.32 -7.67 -12.18
N LEU A 140 1.11 -7.47 -10.88
CA LEU A 140 1.29 -8.54 -9.90
C LEU A 140 0.29 -9.68 -10.10
N MET A 141 -0.96 -9.37 -10.44
CA MET A 141 -1.96 -10.40 -10.76
C MET A 141 -1.56 -11.22 -12.00
N ASN A 142 -1.00 -10.60 -13.04
CA ASN A 142 -0.50 -11.31 -14.22
C ASN A 142 0.66 -12.24 -13.87
N GLU A 143 1.63 -11.76 -13.10
CA GLU A 143 2.73 -12.62 -12.61
C GLU A 143 2.23 -13.80 -11.79
N LEU A 144 1.21 -13.60 -10.95
CA LEU A 144 0.59 -14.70 -10.22
C LEU A 144 -0.12 -15.69 -11.15
N ARG A 145 -0.81 -15.21 -12.20
CA ARG A 145 -1.41 -16.10 -13.22
C ARG A 145 -0.36 -16.93 -13.94
N ASP A 146 0.77 -16.33 -14.31
CA ASP A 146 1.89 -17.02 -14.95
C ASP A 146 2.49 -18.11 -14.05
N ARG A 147 2.35 -17.96 -12.73
CA ARG A 147 2.72 -18.95 -11.71
C ARG A 147 1.62 -19.95 -11.38
N GLY A 148 0.53 -19.97 -12.15
CA GLY A 148 -0.57 -20.93 -12.00
C GLY A 148 -1.62 -20.56 -10.95
N VAL A 149 -1.63 -19.33 -10.44
CA VAL A 149 -2.68 -18.88 -9.50
C VAL A 149 -4.01 -18.74 -10.23
N VAL A 150 -5.05 -19.35 -9.67
CA VAL A 150 -6.41 -19.27 -10.18
C VAL A 150 -7.13 -18.09 -9.55
N PHE A 151 -7.69 -17.20 -10.37
CA PHE A 151 -8.51 -16.07 -9.90
C PHE A 151 -9.99 -16.35 -10.15
N LYS A 152 -10.82 -16.24 -9.12
CA LYS A 152 -12.28 -16.42 -9.22
C LYS A 152 -12.99 -15.15 -8.77
N LYS A 153 -13.82 -14.60 -9.67
CA LYS A 153 -14.74 -13.51 -9.33
C LYS A 153 -16.01 -14.11 -8.72
N GLN A 154 -16.09 -14.12 -7.39
CA GLN A 154 -17.19 -14.72 -6.63
C GLN A 154 -17.36 -13.98 -5.30
N ARG A 155 -18.61 -13.69 -4.93
CA ARG A 155 -18.95 -13.21 -3.59
C ARG A 155 -19.13 -14.42 -2.67
N LEU A 156 -18.39 -14.46 -1.57
CA LEU A 156 -18.58 -15.43 -0.50
C LEU A 156 -19.51 -14.86 0.56
N THR A 157 -20.29 -15.73 1.22
CA THR A 157 -21.09 -15.36 2.39
C THR A 157 -20.49 -15.82 3.71
N SER A 158 -19.53 -16.75 3.67
CA SER A 158 -18.79 -17.22 4.84
C SER A 158 -17.39 -17.74 4.48
N LEU A 159 -16.51 -17.92 5.48
CA LEU A 159 -15.18 -18.50 5.25
C LEU A 159 -15.22 -20.01 5.02
N GLU A 160 -16.28 -20.69 5.47
CA GLU A 160 -16.51 -22.11 5.23
C GLU A 160 -16.62 -22.42 3.73
N GLU A 161 -17.23 -21.52 2.94
CA GLU A 161 -17.24 -21.64 1.48
C GLU A 161 -15.83 -21.62 0.88
N ALA A 162 -14.94 -20.78 1.42
CA ALA A 162 -13.53 -20.73 0.99
C ALA A 162 -12.75 -21.97 1.44
N ALA A 163 -13.10 -22.52 2.61
CA ALA A 163 -12.45 -23.68 3.20
C ALA A 163 -12.86 -25.01 2.56
N ALA A 164 -14.03 -25.09 1.91
CA ALA A 164 -14.59 -26.32 1.33
C ALA A 164 -13.61 -27.11 0.43
N HIS A 165 -12.67 -26.42 -0.21
CA HIS A 165 -11.65 -27.02 -1.10
C HIS A 165 -10.21 -26.60 -0.78
N ALA A 166 -9.98 -26.04 0.41
CA ALA A 166 -8.68 -25.52 0.82
C ALA A 166 -8.18 -26.23 2.08
N ASP A 167 -6.86 -26.35 2.19
CA ASP A 167 -6.20 -26.80 3.42
C ASP A 167 -5.90 -25.59 4.33
N LEU A 168 -5.80 -24.39 3.74
CA LEU A 168 -5.60 -23.12 4.45
C LEU A 168 -6.42 -22.00 3.78
N VAL A 169 -7.00 -21.12 4.60
CA VAL A 169 -7.67 -19.89 4.14
C VAL A 169 -6.90 -18.67 4.64
N LEU A 170 -6.53 -17.78 3.72
CA LEU A 170 -5.97 -16.46 4.03
C LEU A 170 -7.06 -15.40 3.85
N ASN A 171 -7.55 -14.85 4.98
CA ASN A 171 -8.56 -13.80 4.95
C ASN A 171 -7.91 -12.42 4.75
N CYS A 172 -8.11 -11.83 3.57
CA CYS A 172 -7.58 -10.54 3.16
C CYS A 172 -8.71 -9.60 2.67
N THR A 173 -9.89 -9.67 3.30
CA THR A 173 -11.13 -9.02 2.83
C THR A 173 -11.23 -7.52 3.15
N GLY A 174 -10.33 -6.97 3.95
CA GLY A 174 -10.34 -5.54 4.31
C GLY A 174 -11.68 -5.16 4.97
N LEU A 175 -12.35 -4.13 4.44
CA LEU A 175 -13.68 -3.70 4.91
C LEU A 175 -14.75 -4.81 4.83
N GLY A 176 -14.57 -5.81 3.96
CA GLY A 176 -15.47 -6.95 3.88
C GLY A 176 -15.46 -7.85 5.11
N ALA A 177 -14.46 -7.73 6.00
CA ALA A 177 -14.40 -8.47 7.25
C ALA A 177 -15.56 -8.14 8.20
N TYR A 178 -16.13 -6.94 8.09
CA TYR A 178 -17.31 -6.52 8.86
C TYR A 178 -18.49 -7.47 8.67
N ASP A 179 -18.73 -7.92 7.43
CA ASP A 179 -19.82 -8.83 7.09
C ASP A 179 -19.40 -10.31 7.14
N LEU A 180 -18.18 -10.63 6.69
CA LEU A 180 -17.74 -12.01 6.46
C LEU A 180 -17.29 -12.73 7.74
N VAL A 181 -16.69 -12.01 8.69
CA VAL A 181 -16.20 -12.54 9.98
C VAL A 181 -16.69 -11.69 11.18
N PRO A 182 -17.89 -11.12 11.09
CA PRO A 182 -18.46 -10.12 12.00
C PRO A 182 -17.52 -9.20 12.79
N ASP A 183 -16.46 -8.65 12.18
CA ASP A 183 -15.53 -7.75 12.88
C ASP A 183 -16.01 -6.29 12.86
N HIS A 184 -16.75 -5.91 13.91
CA HIS A 184 -17.30 -4.57 14.06
C HIS A 184 -16.26 -3.48 14.43
N ASN A 185 -14.99 -3.84 14.63
CA ASN A 185 -13.92 -2.84 14.78
C ASN A 185 -13.47 -2.27 13.42
N VAL A 186 -13.87 -2.91 12.32
CA VAL A 186 -13.58 -2.45 10.97
C VAL A 186 -14.69 -1.53 10.48
N TYR A 187 -14.36 -0.29 10.14
CA TYR A 187 -15.32 0.69 9.64
C TYR A 187 -14.72 1.52 8.50
N PRO A 188 -15.55 2.04 7.58
CA PRO A 188 -15.07 2.80 6.43
C PRO A 188 -14.65 4.23 6.82
N CYS A 189 -13.44 4.64 6.43
CA CYS A 189 -13.00 6.03 6.42
C CYS A 189 -13.03 6.55 4.98
N ARG A 190 -13.92 7.51 4.68
CA ARG A 190 -14.11 8.02 3.32
C ARG A 190 -12.97 8.98 2.92
N GLY A 191 -12.17 8.57 1.94
CA GLY A 191 -11.23 9.45 1.23
C GLY A 191 -11.81 9.92 -0.10
N GLN A 192 -11.42 11.13 -0.54
CA GLN A 192 -11.80 11.66 -1.85
C GLN A 192 -10.55 12.16 -2.56
N VAL A 193 -10.36 11.73 -3.81
CA VAL A 193 -9.22 12.09 -4.65
C VAL A 193 -9.69 12.68 -5.97
N MET A 194 -8.94 13.64 -6.50
CA MET A 194 -9.14 14.19 -7.84
C MET A 194 -7.89 13.89 -8.68
N ARG A 195 -8.09 13.31 -9.86
CA ARG A 195 -6.99 13.04 -10.79
C ARG A 195 -6.83 14.23 -11.74
N VAL A 196 -5.62 14.78 -11.78
CA VAL A 196 -5.22 15.87 -12.68
C VAL A 196 -3.98 15.45 -13.48
N GLY A 197 -3.67 16.16 -14.57
CA GLY A 197 -2.46 15.92 -15.38
C GLY A 197 -1.30 16.85 -14.98
N GLY A 198 -0.06 16.46 -15.29
CA GLY A 198 1.11 17.34 -15.20
C GLY A 198 1.81 17.44 -13.84
N ALA A 199 1.67 16.44 -12.96
CA ALA A 199 2.40 16.43 -11.69
C ALA A 199 3.84 15.91 -11.88
N GLU A 200 4.83 16.70 -11.48
CA GLU A 200 6.26 16.34 -11.51
C GLU A 200 6.81 15.99 -10.11
N GLU A 201 6.16 16.48 -9.07
CA GLU A 201 6.48 16.25 -7.66
C GLU A 201 5.17 15.99 -6.90
N MET A 202 5.26 15.26 -5.80
CA MET A 202 4.17 15.16 -4.83
C MET A 202 4.37 16.17 -3.69
N VAL A 203 3.39 17.05 -3.52
CA VAL A 203 3.42 18.12 -2.52
C VAL A 203 2.32 17.89 -1.50
N CYS A 204 2.69 17.89 -0.23
CA CYS A 204 1.79 17.84 0.91
C CYS A 204 1.70 19.23 1.57
N ASP A 205 0.50 19.78 1.68
CA ASP A 205 0.20 20.96 2.53
C ASP A 205 -0.10 20.44 3.94
N TRP A 206 0.90 20.48 4.80
CA TRP A 206 0.76 20.09 6.20
C TRP A 206 -0.18 21.06 6.90
N ARG A 207 -1.16 20.50 7.60
CA ARG A 207 -2.12 21.27 8.39
C ARG A 207 -2.23 20.64 9.76
N LEU A 208 -2.09 21.46 10.81
CA LEU A 208 -2.63 21.13 12.12
C LEU A 208 -4.14 20.93 11.97
N THR A 209 -4.58 19.68 12.00
CA THR A 209 -5.97 19.37 12.30
C THR A 209 -6.20 19.78 13.74
N ARG A 210 -6.92 20.89 13.95
CA ARG A 210 -7.48 21.28 15.26
C ARG A 210 -8.56 20.29 15.67
#